data_AF-A0A7Y2DRR1-F1
#
_entry.id   AF-A0A7Y2DRR1-F1
#
_cell.length_a   1.000
_cell.length_b   1.000
_cell.length_c   1.000
_cell.angle_alpha   90.00
_cell.angle_beta   90.00
_cell.angle_gamma   90.00
#
_symmetry.space_group_name_H-M   'P 1'
#
loop_
_entity.id
_entity.type
_entity.pdbx_description
1 polymer ?
#
loop_
_entity_poly.entity_id
_entity_poly.type
_entity_poly.pdbx_seq_one_letter_code
_entity_poly.pdbx_strand_id
1 'polypeptide(L)'
;MEEAIKQKSLAREEITETIEVTAVKTPFSDLDEDVQLAIYSAAEKKAVDIVALDLRKITSFAEFFVIASGTNQRQVQAISDEISEQLKKQLKKTAIRIEGYVGA
;
A
#
# COMPACT_ATOMS: atom_id res chain seq x y z
N MET A 1 -30.70 -15.32 33.24
CA MET A 1 -29.29 -15.63 32.87
C MET A 1 -29.05 -15.56 31.36
N GLU A 2 -29.91 -14.88 30.58
CA GLU A 2 -29.72 -14.69 29.12
C GLU A 2 -29.45 -13.23 28.72
N GLU A 3 -29.63 -12.26 29.61
CA GLU A 3 -29.42 -10.84 29.29
C GLU A 3 -27.95 -10.37 29.34
N ALA A 4 -27.03 -11.18 29.89
CA ALA A 4 -25.63 -10.79 30.00
C ALA A 4 -24.80 -10.98 28.71
N ILE A 5 -25.34 -11.69 27.71
CA ILE A 5 -24.57 -12.07 26.50
C ILE A 5 -24.76 -11.07 25.35
N LYS A 6 -25.80 -10.21 25.38
CA LYS A 6 -26.09 -9.29 24.27
C LYS A 6 -25.33 -7.95 24.32
N GLN A 7 -24.63 -7.63 25.40
CA GLN A 7 -23.98 -6.31 25.58
C GLN A 7 -22.45 -6.30 25.41
N LYS A 8 -21.78 -7.45 25.27
CA LYS A 8 -20.32 -7.47 24.98
C LYS A 8 -19.95 -7.60 23.50
N SER A 9 -20.94 -7.71 22.62
CA SER A 9 -20.74 -7.76 21.16
C SER A 9 -20.50 -6.37 20.54
N LEU A 10 -20.73 -5.29 21.29
CA LEU A 10 -20.41 -3.91 20.89
C LEU A 10 -19.17 -3.39 21.63
N ALA A 11 -18.09 -4.17 21.68
CA ALA A 11 -16.76 -3.59 21.83
C ALA A 11 -16.19 -3.39 20.42
N ARG A 12 -16.78 -2.46 19.67
CA ARG A 12 -16.04 -1.78 18.61
C ARG A 12 -15.01 -0.98 19.38
N GLU A 13 -13.80 -1.53 19.52
CA GLU A 13 -12.66 -0.78 20.03
C GLU A 13 -12.65 0.54 19.25
N GLU A 14 -12.99 1.59 19.98
CA GLU A 14 -13.02 2.94 19.47
C GLU A 14 -11.61 3.22 18.97
N ILE A 15 -11.52 3.60 17.70
CA ILE A 15 -10.30 4.11 17.08
C ILE A 15 -10.01 5.45 17.79
N THR A 16 -9.44 5.37 18.98
CA THR A 16 -9.14 6.47 19.91
C THR A 16 -7.62 6.60 20.07
N GLU A 17 -6.88 6.39 19.00
CA GLU A 17 -5.50 6.85 18.93
C GLU A 17 -5.46 8.04 17.98
N THR A 18 -5.27 9.20 18.59
CA THR A 18 -5.13 10.52 17.98
C THR A 18 -4.28 10.45 16.71
N ILE A 19 -4.87 10.77 15.56
CA ILE A 19 -4.12 10.89 14.31
C ILE A 19 -3.42 12.26 14.34
N GLU A 20 -2.24 12.33 14.94
CA GLU A 20 -1.34 13.47 14.74
C GLU A 20 -0.70 13.36 13.35
N VAL A 21 -1.36 13.89 12.32
CA VAL A 21 -0.77 13.98 10.97
C VAL A 21 0.27 15.10 10.94
N THR A 22 1.46 14.84 11.47
CA THR A 22 2.62 15.68 11.22
C THR A 22 3.28 15.19 9.93
N ALA A 23 2.69 15.54 8.78
CA ALA A 23 3.22 15.14 7.47
C ALA A 23 4.55 15.86 7.18
N VAL A 24 5.65 15.28 7.65
CA VAL A 24 6.99 15.63 7.17
C VAL A 24 7.07 15.10 5.74
N LYS A 25 7.30 15.99 4.77
CA LYS A 25 7.52 15.57 3.39
C LYS A 25 8.86 14.84 3.30
N THR A 26 8.83 13.58 2.91
CA THR A 26 10.03 12.80 2.60
C THR A 26 10.44 13.09 1.14
N PRO A 27 11.67 13.57 0.88
CA PRO A 27 12.19 13.72 -0.47
C PRO A 27 12.21 12.38 -1.22
N PHE A 28 11.99 12.41 -2.53
CA PHE A 28 11.99 11.19 -3.35
C PHE A 28 13.33 10.44 -3.29
N SER A 29 14.44 11.17 -3.18
CA SER A 29 15.79 10.61 -3.03
C SER A 29 15.97 9.74 -1.79
N ASP A 30 15.14 9.94 -0.78
CA ASP A 30 15.27 9.32 0.54
C ASP A 30 14.34 8.11 0.69
N LEU A 31 13.62 7.74 -0.39
CA LEU A 31 12.82 6.53 -0.46
C LEU A 31 13.70 5.32 -0.72
N ASP A 32 13.26 4.15 -0.26
CA ASP A 32 13.94 2.90 -0.54
C ASP A 32 13.90 2.58 -2.05
N GLU A 33 14.94 1.90 -2.54
CA GLU A 33 15.13 1.65 -3.97
C GLU A 33 13.95 0.90 -4.61
N ASP A 34 13.34 -0.04 -3.89
CA ASP A 34 12.16 -0.77 -4.36
C ASP A 34 10.92 0.10 -4.43
N VAL A 35 10.73 1.02 -3.49
CA VAL A 35 9.66 2.02 -3.52
C VAL A 35 9.82 2.94 -4.73
N GLN A 36 11.04 3.45 -4.96
CA GLN A 36 11.34 4.27 -6.14
C GLN A 36 11.04 3.50 -7.44
N LEU A 37 11.52 2.25 -7.54
CA LEU A 37 11.29 1.43 -8.71
C LEU A 37 9.81 1.11 -8.94
N ALA A 38 9.04 0.86 -7.88
CA ALA A 38 7.60 0.65 -7.98
C ALA A 38 6.88 1.90 -8.51
N ILE A 39 7.25 3.09 -8.03
CA ILE A 39 6.70 4.37 -8.50
C ILE A 39 7.02 4.59 -9.99
N TYR A 40 8.26 4.36 -10.41
CA TYR A 40 8.64 4.47 -11.82
C TYR A 40 7.89 3.46 -12.69
N SER A 41 7.79 2.21 -12.25
CA SER A 41 7.07 1.15 -12.97
C SER A 41 5.59 1.48 -13.15
N ALA A 42 4.95 2.04 -12.11
CA ALA A 42 3.57 2.52 -12.20
C ALA A 42 3.44 3.69 -13.18
N ALA A 43 4.38 4.64 -13.15
CA ALA A 43 4.40 5.79 -14.05
C ALA A 43 4.57 5.38 -15.54
N GLU A 44 5.42 4.39 -15.83
CA GLU A 44 5.60 3.82 -17.17
C GLU A 44 4.30 3.23 -17.73
N LYS A 45 3.45 2.67 -16.88
CA LYS A 45 2.09 2.21 -17.24
C LYS A 45 1.02 3.29 -17.20
N LYS A 46 1.42 4.56 -17.13
CA LYS A 46 0.55 5.74 -17.10
C LYS A 46 -0.46 5.67 -15.94
N ALA A 47 -0.03 5.18 -14.78
CA ALA A 47 -0.84 5.27 -13.58
C ALA A 47 -1.10 6.74 -13.21
N VAL A 48 -2.25 6.99 -12.60
CA VAL A 48 -2.66 8.31 -12.13
C VAL A 48 -2.67 8.34 -10.61
N ASP A 49 -2.57 9.53 -10.02
CA ASP A 49 -2.61 9.73 -8.56
C ASP A 49 -1.63 8.86 -7.78
N ILE A 50 -0.37 8.77 -8.26
CA ILE A 50 0.67 8.01 -7.57
C ILE A 50 1.08 8.76 -6.29
N VAL A 51 0.88 8.14 -5.14
CA VAL A 51 1.20 8.67 -3.82
C VAL A 51 2.02 7.64 -3.04
N ALA A 52 3.17 8.06 -2.52
CA ALA A 52 3.95 7.28 -1.57
C ALA A 52 3.75 7.83 -0.15
N LEU A 53 3.36 6.96 0.78
CA LEU A 53 3.19 7.25 2.20
C LEU A 53 4.33 6.61 2.97
N ASP A 54 5.12 7.44 3.66
CA ASP A 54 6.17 6.99 4.59
C ASP A 54 5.55 6.70 5.96
N LEU A 55 5.54 5.42 6.33
CA LEU A 55 4.87 4.88 7.51
C LEU A 55 5.85 4.51 8.63
N ARG A 56 7.16 4.67 8.43
CA ARG A 56 8.21 4.24 9.38
C ARG A 56 8.06 4.83 10.78
N LYS A 57 7.39 5.98 10.91
CA LYS A 57 7.11 6.66 12.18
C LYS A 57 5.70 6.43 12.73
N ILE A 58 4.86 5.70 12.00
CA ILE A 58 3.43 5.53 12.28
C ILE A 58 3.12 4.08 12.65
N THR A 59 3.71 3.11 11.96
CA THR A 59 3.45 1.68 12.17
C THR A 59 4.71 0.83 12.02
N SER A 60 4.73 -0.32 12.69
CA SER A 60 5.86 -1.28 12.69
C SER A 60 5.72 -2.42 11.68
N PHE A 61 4.55 -2.63 11.07
CA PHE A 61 4.33 -3.77 10.16
C PHE A 61 4.62 -3.44 8.70
N ALA A 62 4.68 -2.16 8.33
CA ALA A 62 4.97 -1.69 6.99
C ALA A 62 5.72 -0.36 7.03
N GLU A 63 6.73 -0.21 6.16
CA GLU A 63 7.54 1.00 6.09
C GLU A 63 6.97 2.03 5.11
N PHE A 64 6.39 1.56 4.01
CA PHE A 64 5.83 2.42 2.96
C PHE A 64 4.54 1.84 2.39
N PHE A 65 3.62 2.73 2.00
CA PHE A 65 2.54 2.41 1.05
C PHE A 65 2.74 3.20 -0.24
N VAL A 66 2.64 2.51 -1.37
CA VAL A 66 2.55 3.13 -2.69
C VAL A 66 1.13 2.91 -3.20
N ILE A 67 0.40 4.01 -3.37
CA ILE A 67 -0.97 4.03 -3.89
C ILE A 67 -0.89 4.56 -5.31
N ALA A 68 -1.51 3.87 -6.25
CA ALA A 68 -1.58 4.29 -7.64
C ALA A 68 -2.92 3.85 -8.22
N SER A 69 -3.47 4.67 -9.13
CA SER A 69 -4.77 4.44 -9.75
C SER A 69 -4.61 4.13 -11.24
N GLY A 70 -5.46 3.24 -11.75
CA GLY A 70 -5.63 2.99 -13.18
C GLY A 70 -7.03 3.42 -13.63
N THR A 71 -7.16 3.83 -14.89
CA THR A 71 -8.44 4.29 -15.47
C THR A 71 -9.41 3.14 -15.76
N ASN A 72 -8.93 1.91 -15.80
CA ASN A 72 -9.74 0.70 -16.00
C ASN A 72 -9.01 -0.53 -15.44
N GLN A 73 -9.75 -1.62 -15.26
CA GLN A 73 -9.25 -2.86 -14.64
C GLN A 73 -8.04 -3.47 -15.37
N ARG A 74 -8.03 -3.44 -16.72
CA ARG A 74 -6.91 -3.96 -17.51
C ARG A 74 -5.64 -3.14 -17.28
N GLN A 75 -5.77 -1.82 -17.15
CA GLN A 75 -4.64 -0.95 -16.81
C GLN A 75 -4.13 -1.23 -15.39
N VAL A 76 -5.03 -1.41 -14.41
CA VAL A 76 -4.65 -1.75 -13.04
C VAL A 76 -3.83 -3.04 -13.00
N GLN A 77 -4.24 -4.07 -13.74
CA GLN A 77 -3.46 -5.30 -13.87
C GLN A 77 -2.10 -5.06 -14.51
N ALA A 78 -2.05 -4.32 -15.63
CA ALA A 78 -0.79 -3.99 -16.28
C ALA A 78 0.19 -3.21 -15.38
N ILE A 79 -0.33 -2.33 -14.52
CA ILE A 79 0.46 -1.62 -13.49
C ILE A 79 1.03 -2.63 -12.48
N SER A 80 0.18 -3.49 -11.93
CA SER A 80 0.59 -4.54 -10.97
C SER A 80 1.64 -5.49 -11.54
N ASP A 81 1.48 -5.90 -12.80
CA ASP A 81 2.39 -6.80 -13.49
C ASP A 81 3.75 -6.15 -13.70
N GLU A 82 3.78 -4.91 -14.16
CA GLU A 82 5.01 -4.17 -14.41
C GLU A 82 5.81 -3.99 -13.11
N ILE A 83 5.15 -3.56 -12.02
CA ILE A 83 5.81 -3.41 -10.72
C ILE A 83 6.42 -4.74 -10.28
N SER A 84 5.64 -5.83 -10.35
CA SER A 84 6.10 -7.16 -9.96
C SER A 84 7.26 -7.66 -10.82
N GLU A 85 7.19 -7.43 -12.12
CA GLU A 85 8.22 -7.83 -13.08
C GLU A 85 9.53 -7.04 -12.87
N GLN A 86 9.45 -5.72 -12.69
CA GLN A 86 10.63 -4.88 -12.49
C GLN A 86 11.31 -5.15 -11.15
N LEU A 87 10.55 -5.29 -10.06
CA LEU A 87 11.09 -5.66 -8.75
C LEU A 87 11.81 -7.00 -8.79
N LYS A 88 11.26 -7.98 -9.53
CA LYS A 88 11.90 -9.28 -9.71
C LYS A 88 13.17 -9.19 -10.56
N LYS A 89 13.13 -8.46 -11.69
CA LYS A 89 14.26 -8.37 -12.62
C LYS A 89 15.44 -7.60 -12.03
N GLN A 90 15.18 -6.45 -11.41
CA GLN A 90 16.22 -5.53 -10.97
C GLN A 90 16.70 -5.84 -9.54
N LEU A 91 15.76 -6.14 -8.64
CA LEU A 91 16.04 -6.28 -7.20
C LEU A 91 15.92 -7.71 -6.69
N LYS A 92 15.55 -8.66 -7.55
CA LYS A 92 15.27 -10.07 -7.17
C LYS A 92 14.22 -10.21 -6.07
N LYS A 93 13.35 -9.20 -5.92
CA LYS A 93 12.24 -9.20 -4.95
C LYS A 93 10.99 -9.74 -5.64
N THR A 94 10.32 -10.69 -5.00
CA THR A 94 9.04 -11.23 -5.46
C THR A 94 7.95 -10.91 -4.47
N ALA A 95 6.75 -10.59 -4.96
CA ALA A 95 5.59 -10.38 -4.10
C ALA A 95 5.35 -11.62 -3.22
N ILE A 96 5.20 -11.41 -1.92
CA ILE A 96 4.83 -12.47 -0.97
C ILE A 96 3.38 -12.90 -1.22
N ARG A 97 2.53 -11.93 -1.57
CA ARG A 97 1.09 -12.10 -1.80
C ARG A 97 0.59 -11.01 -2.74
N ILE A 98 -0.36 -11.37 -3.60
CA ILE A 98 -1.09 -10.45 -4.48
C ILE A 98 -2.58 -10.73 -4.26
N GLU A 99 -3.37 -9.68 -4.04
CA GLU A 99 -4.81 -9.76 -3.78
C GLU A 99 -5.58 -8.92 -4.80
N GLY A 100 -6.84 -9.29 -5.08
CA GLY A 100 -7.69 -8.54 -6.01
C GLY A 100 -7.28 -8.62 -7.49
N TYR A 101 -6.38 -9.53 -7.83
CA TYR A 101 -5.91 -9.76 -9.19
C TYR A 101 -6.77 -10.83 -9.88
N VAL A 102 -7.29 -10.55 -11.08
CA VAL A 102 -8.16 -11.51 -11.79
C VAL A 102 -7.29 -12.57 -12.46
N GLY A 103 -7.47 -13.82 -12.05
CA GLY A 103 -6.71 -14.96 -12.57
C GLY A 103 -5.54 -15.43 -11.69
N ALA A 104 -5.44 -14.93 -10.46
CA ALA A 104 -4.58 -15.46 -9.41
C ALA A 104 -5.21 -16.69 -8.72
#